data_AF-W6KV05-F1
#
_entry.id   AF-W6KV05-F1
#
_cell.length_a   1.000
_cell.length_b   1.000
_cell.length_c   1.000
_cell.angle_alpha   90.00
_cell.angle_beta   90.00
_cell.angle_gamma   90.00
#
_symmetry.space_group_name_H-M   'P 1'
#
loop_
_entity.id
_entity.type
_entity.pdbx_description
1 polymer ?
#
loop_
_entity_poly.entity_id
_entity_poly.type
_entity_poly.pdbx_seq_one_letter_code
_entity_poly.pdbx_strand_id
1 'polypeptide(L)'
;MLTVYSYTLLAIAGKRTGLRSYEKVVRVTMGAGMDYFLAFCMWFLSFGTEVSYVISMGDITATFIENAPNVPHFFTTKTAHRLITALLWLCFMYPLTLPREINSLRYFSVIAIFLMMYFVFSMVLHSFQNGLRHGVREDIVYFQTSNSAVQGLAIFMAAYLSQLNCYEVYDELYKPTVRRLTMTGGISVTLCFSLYSLAGSLATSTSAPR
;
A
#
# COMPACT_ATOMS: atom_id res chain seq x y z
N MET A 1 -9.13 12.81 5.30
CA MET A 1 -8.94 14.10 6.02
C MET A 1 -7.86 14.02 7.09
N LEU A 2 -7.89 13.04 8.01
CA LEU A 2 -6.87 12.86 9.05
C LEU A 2 -5.43 12.71 8.49
N THR A 3 -5.25 11.96 7.40
CA THR A 3 -3.94 11.81 6.75
C THR A 3 -3.40 13.14 6.23
N VAL A 4 -4.24 13.95 5.58
CA VAL A 4 -3.84 15.27 5.03
C VAL A 4 -3.44 16.23 6.16
N TYR A 5 -4.18 16.19 7.27
CA TYR A 5 -3.84 16.94 8.47
C TYR A 5 -2.51 16.47 9.11
N SER A 6 -2.23 15.17 9.06
CA SER A 6 -0.94 14.65 9.53
C SER A 6 0.22 15.17 8.66
N TYR A 7 0.03 15.22 7.34
CA TYR A 7 1.01 15.81 6.41
C TYR A 7 1.26 17.29 6.68
N THR A 8 0.22 18.09 6.96
CA THR A 8 0.41 19.52 7.29
C THR A 8 1.21 19.69 8.57
N LEU A 9 0.89 18.93 9.61
CA LEU A 9 1.61 18.98 10.88
C LEU A 9 3.09 18.59 10.72
N LEU A 10 3.38 17.49 10.02
CA LEU A 10 4.75 17.04 9.78
C LEU A 10 5.55 18.04 8.94
N ALA A 11 4.91 18.65 7.95
CA ALA A 11 5.51 19.70 7.13
C ALA A 11 5.84 20.95 7.96
N ILE A 12 4.93 21.38 8.85
CA ILE A 12 5.15 22.51 9.75
C ILE A 12 6.25 22.19 10.76
N ALA A 13 6.23 20.99 11.36
CA ALA A 13 7.24 20.53 12.31
C ALA A 13 8.64 20.47 11.67
N GLY A 14 8.75 19.92 10.45
CA GLY A 14 10.00 19.92 9.69
C GLY A 14 10.50 21.33 9.37
N LYS A 15 9.61 22.24 8.97
CA LYS A 15 9.98 23.64 8.71
C LYS A 15 10.44 24.38 9.97
N ARG A 16 9.80 24.16 11.12
CA ARG A 16 10.12 24.82 12.39
C ARG A 16 11.41 24.32 13.00
N THR A 17 11.69 23.03 12.89
CA THR A 17 12.91 22.40 13.41
C THR A 17 14.10 22.54 12.45
N GLY A 18 13.85 22.77 11.15
CA GLY A 18 14.88 22.74 10.11
C GLY A 18 15.43 21.34 9.83
N LEU A 19 14.85 20.31 10.45
CA LEU A 19 15.28 18.92 10.33
C LEU A 19 14.43 18.19 9.30
N ARG A 20 15.09 17.32 8.54
CA ARG A 20 14.52 16.58 7.40
C ARG A 20 14.44 15.07 7.65
N SER A 21 14.56 14.64 8.90
CA SER A 21 14.46 13.23 9.30
C SER A 21 13.40 13.10 10.38
N TYR A 22 12.50 12.12 10.21
CA TYR A 22 11.37 11.91 11.10
C TYR A 22 11.83 11.68 12.54
N GLU A 23 12.84 10.82 12.75
CA GLU A 23 13.42 10.53 14.06
C GLU A 23 13.97 11.79 14.74
N LYS A 24 14.69 12.62 13.97
CA LYS A 24 15.28 13.87 14.51
C LYS A 24 14.20 14.89 14.90
N VAL A 25 13.14 15.01 14.09
CA VAL A 25 12.01 15.90 14.39
C VAL A 25 11.30 15.45 15.69
N VAL A 26 11.08 14.15 15.86
CA VAL A 26 10.46 13.61 17.09
C VAL A 26 11.38 13.77 18.29
N ARG A 27 12.69 13.53 18.16
CA ARG A 27 13.65 13.75 19.25
C ARG A 27 13.60 15.18 19.79
N VAL A 28 13.55 16.16 18.89
CA VAL A 28 13.51 17.59 19.26
C VAL A 28 12.16 18.00 19.84
N THR A 29 11.06 17.39 19.37
CA THR A 29 9.70 17.79 19.77
C THR A 29 9.21 17.07 21.02
N MET A 30 9.55 15.80 21.20
CA MET A 30 9.03 14.93 22.27
C MET A 30 10.09 14.52 23.31
N GLY A 31 11.36 14.88 23.11
CA GLY A 31 12.46 14.57 24.02
C GLY A 31 13.29 13.35 23.62
N ALA A 32 14.36 13.10 24.36
CA ALA A 32 15.29 12.01 24.11
C ALA A 32 14.65 10.65 24.44
N GLY A 33 14.82 9.64 23.57
CA GLY A 33 14.27 8.29 23.74
C GLY A 33 13.06 8.01 22.84
N MET A 34 12.26 9.03 22.53
CA MET A 34 11.11 8.91 21.62
C MET A 34 11.51 8.62 20.18
N ASP A 35 12.73 8.99 19.79
CA ASP A 35 13.35 8.63 18.52
C ASP A 35 13.55 7.12 18.38
N TYR A 36 14.05 6.45 19.42
CA TYR A 36 14.23 4.99 19.39
C TYR A 36 12.90 4.24 19.36
N PHE A 37 11.90 4.70 20.13
CA PHE A 37 10.57 4.10 20.11
C PHE A 37 9.91 4.24 18.73
N LEU A 38 10.00 5.44 18.14
CA LEU A 38 9.49 5.69 16.81
C LEU A 38 10.21 4.85 15.75
N ALA A 39 11.54 4.76 15.80
CA ALA A 39 12.33 3.94 14.89
C ALA A 39 11.91 2.47 14.96
N PHE A 40 11.66 1.95 16.16
CA PHE A 40 11.13 0.60 16.35
C PHE A 40 9.73 0.44 15.72
N CYS A 41 8.82 1.39 15.92
CA CYS A 41 7.49 1.36 15.31
C CYS A 41 7.57 1.40 13.78
N MET A 42 8.39 2.28 13.21
CA MET A 42 8.60 2.35 11.75
C MET A 42 9.16 1.05 11.21
N TRP A 43 10.20 0.51 11.85
CA TRP A 43 10.77 -0.77 11.48
C TRP A 43 9.75 -1.91 11.52
N PHE A 44 8.94 -1.99 12.58
CA PHE A 44 7.93 -3.03 12.74
C PHE A 44 6.84 -2.92 11.66
N LEU A 45 6.38 -1.71 11.35
CA LEU A 45 5.37 -1.47 10.32
C LEU A 45 5.90 -1.79 8.91
N SER A 46 7.12 -1.36 8.61
CA SER A 46 7.77 -1.69 7.34
C SER A 46 7.99 -3.19 7.20
N PHE A 47 8.48 -3.86 8.25
CA PHE A 47 8.65 -5.31 8.26
C PHE A 47 7.32 -6.05 8.04
N GLY A 48 6.25 -5.63 8.73
CA GLY A 48 4.93 -6.21 8.55
C GLY A 48 4.40 -6.04 7.11
N THR A 49 4.67 -4.89 6.50
CA THR A 49 4.25 -4.59 5.12
C THR A 49 5.00 -5.48 4.11
N GLU A 50 6.31 -5.64 4.28
CA GLU A 50 7.12 -6.53 3.45
C GLU A 50 6.66 -7.99 3.53
N VAL A 51 6.39 -8.48 4.75
CA VAL A 51 5.85 -9.84 4.94
C VAL A 51 4.50 -10.00 4.25
N SER A 52 3.61 -9.01 4.36
CA SER A 52 2.32 -9.02 3.67
C SER A 52 2.47 -9.09 2.15
N TYR A 53 3.42 -8.35 1.57
CA TYR A 53 3.68 -8.38 0.14
C TYR A 53 4.18 -9.74 -0.35
N VAL A 54 5.09 -10.38 0.40
CA VAL A 54 5.59 -11.72 0.04
C VAL A 54 4.46 -12.75 0.06
N ILE A 55 3.57 -12.70 1.06
CA ILE A 55 2.42 -13.61 1.15
C ILE A 55 1.47 -13.38 -0.02
N SER A 56 1.06 -12.13 -0.27
CA SER A 56 0.14 -11.81 -1.38
C SER A 56 0.73 -12.20 -2.75
N MET A 57 2.03 -12.01 -2.95
CA MET A 57 2.72 -12.44 -4.17
C MET A 57 2.69 -13.97 -4.33
N GLY A 58 2.87 -14.71 -3.24
CA GLY A 58 2.75 -16.16 -3.22
C GLY A 58 1.36 -16.65 -3.59
N ASP A 59 0.32 -16.05 -3.02
CA ASP A 59 -1.08 -16.40 -3.31
C ASP A 59 -1.46 -16.13 -4.77
N ILE A 60 -1.04 -14.97 -5.30
CA ILE A 60 -1.25 -14.62 -6.70
C ILE A 60 -0.54 -15.64 -7.61
N THR A 61 0.72 -15.96 -7.31
CA THR A 61 1.51 -16.91 -8.10
C THR A 61 0.88 -18.31 -8.09
N ALA A 62 0.45 -18.79 -6.92
CA ALA A 62 -0.24 -20.07 -6.79
C ALA A 62 -1.53 -20.09 -7.61
N THR A 63 -2.32 -19.02 -7.55
CA THR A 63 -3.56 -18.89 -8.34
C THR A 63 -3.28 -18.95 -9.84
N PHE A 64 -2.22 -18.29 -10.33
CA PHE A 64 -1.84 -18.36 -11.74
C PHE A 64 -1.38 -19.76 -12.16
N ILE A 65 -0.63 -20.44 -11.30
CA ILE A 65 -0.14 -21.81 -11.55
C ILE A 65 -1.34 -22.77 -11.61
N GLU A 66 -2.27 -22.71 -10.67
CA GLU A 66 -3.44 -23.60 -10.61
C GLU A 66 -4.39 -23.41 -11.79
N ASN A 67 -4.51 -22.19 -12.32
CA ASN A 67 -5.37 -21.88 -13.47
C ASN A 67 -4.70 -22.11 -14.84
N ALA A 68 -3.41 -22.44 -14.89
CA ALA A 68 -2.70 -22.66 -16.15
C ALA A 68 -2.98 -24.08 -16.70
N PRO A 69 -3.35 -24.22 -17.99
CA PRO A 69 -3.49 -25.54 -18.60
C PRO A 69 -2.12 -26.22 -18.76
N ASN A 70 -2.01 -27.49 -18.35
CA ASN A 70 -0.80 -28.34 -18.45
C ASN A 70 0.39 -27.98 -17.54
N VAL A 71 0.15 -27.76 -16.25
CA VAL A 71 1.26 -27.64 -15.28
C VAL A 71 1.80 -29.02 -14.88
N PRO A 72 3.14 -29.25 -14.91
CA PRO A 72 3.74 -30.45 -14.35
C PRO A 72 3.46 -30.55 -12.83
N HIS A 73 3.08 -31.73 -12.35
CA HIS A 73 2.70 -32.01 -10.95
C HIS A 73 3.74 -31.55 -9.90
N PHE A 74 5.01 -31.39 -10.31
CA PHE A 74 6.07 -30.87 -9.47
C PHE A 74 5.86 -29.39 -9.07
N PHE A 75 5.30 -28.57 -9.95
CA PHE A 75 5.09 -27.14 -9.71
C PHE A 75 3.87 -26.83 -8.83
N THR A 76 2.93 -27.77 -8.69
CA THR A 76 1.73 -27.65 -7.83
C THR A 76 2.03 -27.98 -6.37
N THR A 77 3.24 -28.44 -6.04
CA THR A 77 3.60 -28.81 -4.67
C THR A 77 3.86 -27.55 -3.81
N LYS A 78 3.42 -27.55 -2.55
CA LYS A 78 3.60 -26.42 -1.60
C LYS A 78 5.05 -25.92 -1.50
N THR A 79 6.01 -26.83 -1.62
CA THR A 79 7.44 -26.51 -1.63
C THR A 79 7.86 -25.75 -2.89
N ALA A 80 7.33 -26.12 -4.05
CA ALA A 80 7.60 -25.43 -5.32
C ALA A 80 7.02 -24.01 -5.30
N HIS A 81 5.79 -23.83 -4.82
CA HIS A 81 5.21 -22.49 -4.65
C HIS A 81 6.08 -21.59 -3.77
N ARG A 82 6.53 -22.07 -2.60
CA ARG A 82 7.43 -21.31 -1.71
C ARG A 82 8.76 -20.97 -2.36
N LEU A 83 9.35 -21.90 -3.11
CA LEU A 83 10.61 -21.67 -3.83
C LEU A 83 10.44 -20.64 -4.95
N ILE A 84 9.34 -20.69 -5.70
CA ILE A 84 9.05 -19.72 -6.76
C ILE A 84 8.83 -18.35 -6.16
N THR A 85 8.05 -18.23 -5.07
CA THR A 85 7.85 -16.95 -4.38
C THR A 85 9.17 -16.38 -3.86
N ALA A 86 10.02 -17.22 -3.25
CA ALA A 86 11.34 -16.80 -2.76
C ALA A 86 12.27 -16.36 -3.90
N LEU A 87 12.29 -17.09 -5.01
CA LEU A 87 13.08 -16.74 -6.20
C LEU A 87 12.57 -15.46 -6.85
N LEU A 88 11.26 -15.28 -6.98
CA LEU A 88 10.68 -14.05 -7.51
C LEU A 88 11.02 -12.86 -6.61
N TRP A 89 10.93 -13.02 -5.30
CA TRP A 89 11.33 -11.96 -4.37
C TRP A 89 12.83 -11.63 -4.51
N LEU A 90 13.70 -12.63 -4.54
CA LEU A 90 15.14 -12.43 -4.68
C LEU A 90 15.53 -11.83 -6.04
N CYS A 91 14.85 -12.22 -7.13
CA CYS A 91 15.16 -11.73 -8.47
C CYS A 91 14.54 -10.37 -8.80
N PHE A 92 13.44 -9.97 -8.15
CA PHE A 92 12.75 -8.71 -8.45
C PHE A 92 12.86 -7.67 -7.33
N MET A 93 12.61 -8.06 -6.07
CA MET A 93 12.62 -7.10 -4.95
C MET A 93 14.05 -6.74 -4.53
N TYR A 94 14.93 -7.74 -4.39
CA TYR A 94 16.32 -7.49 -3.99
C TYR A 94 17.07 -6.51 -4.93
N PRO A 95 17.05 -6.66 -6.27
CA PRO A 95 17.70 -5.67 -7.14
C PRO A 95 17.05 -4.29 -7.11
N LEU A 96 15.77 -4.18 -6.74
CA LEU A 96 15.10 -2.90 -6.54
C LEU A 96 15.52 -2.19 -5.25
N THR A 97 16.05 -2.92 -4.26
CA THR A 97 16.59 -2.34 -3.02
C THR A 97 18.06 -1.89 -3.13
N LEU A 98 18.77 -2.34 -4.17
CA LEU A 98 20.16 -1.95 -4.45
C LEU A 98 20.36 -0.49 -4.91
N PRO A 99 19.49 0.16 -5.71
CA PRO A 99 19.66 1.56 -6.05
C PRO A 99 19.53 2.44 -4.80
N ARG A 100 20.65 3.08 -4.43
CA ARG A 100 20.79 3.95 -3.26
C ARG A 100 20.11 5.31 -3.42
N GLU A 101 19.68 5.66 -4.64
CA GLU A 101 19.00 6.93 -4.93
C GLU A 101 17.51 6.73 -5.21
N ILE A 102 16.68 7.45 -4.44
CA ILE A 102 15.22 7.46 -4.57
C ILE A 102 14.78 7.95 -5.98
N ASN A 103 15.63 8.74 -6.66
CA ASN A 103 15.40 9.17 -8.05
C ASN A 103 15.33 8.01 -9.07
N SER A 104 15.99 6.87 -8.82
CA SER A 104 15.83 5.65 -9.64
C SER A 104 14.47 4.99 -9.39
N LEU A 105 14.04 4.96 -8.12
CA LEU A 105 12.73 4.45 -7.70
C LEU A 105 11.56 5.22 -8.33
N ARG A 106 11.76 6.49 -8.67
CA ARG A 106 10.73 7.30 -9.34
C ARG A 106 10.25 6.66 -10.65
N TYR A 107 11.14 6.11 -11.46
CA TYR A 107 10.76 5.48 -12.73
C TYR A 107 9.92 4.22 -12.50
N PHE A 108 10.34 3.36 -11.56
CA PHE A 108 9.59 2.18 -11.16
C PHE A 108 8.23 2.54 -10.56
N SER A 109 8.16 3.60 -9.75
CA SER A 109 6.92 4.09 -9.16
C SER A 109 5.92 4.56 -10.20
N VAL A 110 6.37 5.26 -11.26
CA VAL A 110 5.49 5.67 -12.37
C VAL A 110 4.93 4.45 -13.09
N ILE A 111 5.77 3.46 -13.41
CA ILE A 111 5.33 2.19 -14.03
C ILE A 111 4.32 1.47 -13.14
N ALA A 112 4.58 1.38 -11.84
CA ALA A 112 3.68 0.75 -10.87
C ALA A 112 2.32 1.45 -10.81
N ILE A 113 2.28 2.78 -10.82
CA ILE A 113 1.03 3.55 -10.86
C ILE A 113 0.25 3.25 -12.15
N PHE A 114 0.93 3.20 -13.31
CA PHE A 114 0.27 2.84 -14.57
C PHE A 114 -0.31 1.42 -14.55
N LEU A 115 0.43 0.44 -14.03
CA LEU A 115 -0.05 -0.95 -13.89
C LEU A 115 -1.24 -1.05 -12.91
N MET A 116 -1.19 -0.31 -11.80
CA MET A 116 -2.29 -0.23 -10.84
C MET A 116 -3.56 0.35 -11.48
N MET A 117 -3.42 1.45 -12.23
CA MET A 117 -4.54 2.05 -12.96
C MET A 117 -5.11 1.10 -14.01
N TYR A 118 -4.25 0.39 -14.75
CA TYR A 118 -4.66 -0.65 -15.70
C TYR A 118 -5.42 -1.78 -15.02
N PHE A 119 -4.93 -2.27 -13.88
CA PHE A 119 -5.59 -3.32 -13.11
C PHE A 119 -6.99 -2.91 -12.64
N VAL A 120 -7.12 -1.70 -12.08
CA VAL A 120 -8.43 -1.16 -11.67
C VAL A 120 -9.36 -1.01 -12.86
N PHE A 121 -8.87 -0.54 -14.01
CA PHE A 121 -9.67 -0.45 -15.22
C PHE A 121 -10.15 -1.82 -15.71
N SER A 122 -9.28 -2.84 -15.73
CA SER A 122 -9.66 -4.20 -16.07
C SER A 122 -10.70 -4.77 -15.09
N MET A 123 -10.60 -4.49 -13.79
CA MET A 123 -11.63 -4.87 -12.82
C MET A 123 -12.97 -4.19 -13.11
N VAL A 124 -12.96 -2.90 -13.43
CA VAL A 124 -14.17 -2.14 -13.80
C VAL A 124 -14.83 -2.76 -15.03
N LEU A 125 -14.07 -3.04 -16.10
CA LEU A 125 -14.60 -3.67 -17.30
C LEU A 125 -15.18 -5.06 -17.02
N HIS A 126 -14.48 -5.88 -16.24
CA HIS A 126 -14.96 -7.20 -15.85
C HIS A 126 -16.26 -7.12 -15.05
N SER A 127 -16.38 -6.14 -14.14
CA SER A 127 -17.60 -5.91 -13.38
C SER A 127 -18.76 -5.40 -14.24
N PHE A 128 -18.52 -4.62 -15.29
CA PHE A 128 -19.59 -4.25 -16.22
C PHE A 128 -20.09 -5.47 -17.03
N GLN A 129 -19.19 -6.37 -17.42
CA GLN A 129 -19.55 -7.58 -18.16
C GLN A 129 -20.26 -8.63 -17.30
N ASN A 130 -19.84 -8.80 -16.04
CA ASN A 130 -20.32 -9.89 -15.17
C ASN A 130 -21.18 -9.44 -13.98
N GLY A 131 -20.98 -8.22 -13.46
CA GLY A 131 -21.65 -7.69 -12.26
C GLY A 131 -23.08 -7.18 -12.51
N LEU A 132 -23.42 -6.79 -13.74
CA LEU A 132 -24.81 -6.44 -14.11
C LEU A 132 -25.75 -7.65 -14.21
N ARG A 133 -25.23 -8.89 -14.16
CA ARG A 133 -26.04 -10.12 -14.27
C ARG A 133 -26.47 -10.73 -12.93
N HIS A 134 -25.83 -10.39 -11.81
CA HIS A 134 -26.02 -11.13 -10.54
C HIS A 134 -26.43 -10.29 -9.33
N GLY A 135 -26.78 -9.01 -9.51
CA GLY A 135 -27.27 -8.17 -8.42
C GLY A 135 -26.21 -7.85 -7.36
N VAL A 136 -26.53 -6.91 -6.48
CA VAL A 136 -25.69 -6.59 -5.31
C VAL A 136 -26.00 -7.63 -4.23
N ARG A 137 -24.96 -8.21 -3.61
CA ARG A 137 -25.09 -9.21 -2.54
C ARG A 137 -26.05 -8.70 -1.44
N GLU A 138 -27.09 -9.46 -1.09
CA GLU A 138 -28.06 -9.09 -0.04
C GLU A 138 -27.47 -9.20 1.38
N ASP A 139 -26.37 -9.95 1.55
CA ASP A 139 -25.67 -10.15 2.84
C ASP A 139 -24.65 -9.03 3.17
N ILE A 140 -24.88 -7.79 2.73
CA ILE A 140 -24.01 -6.67 3.11
C ILE A 140 -24.44 -6.18 4.50
N VAL A 141 -23.71 -6.61 5.52
CA VAL A 141 -23.86 -6.10 6.88
C VAL A 141 -23.22 -4.70 6.96
N TYR A 142 -24.04 -3.66 6.83
CA TYR A 142 -23.59 -2.26 6.84
C TYR A 142 -22.95 -1.81 8.16
N PHE A 143 -23.33 -2.42 9.28
CA PHE A 143 -22.77 -2.15 10.60
C PHE A 143 -22.43 -3.46 11.31
N GLN A 144 -21.13 -3.74 11.44
CA GLN A 144 -20.62 -4.74 12.36
C GLN A 144 -20.06 -4.01 13.59
N THR A 145 -20.41 -4.48 14.80
CA THR A 145 -19.88 -3.94 16.07
C THR A 145 -18.89 -4.92 16.73
N SER A 146 -18.73 -6.11 16.15
CA SER A 146 -17.81 -7.15 16.64
C SER A 146 -16.34 -6.81 16.32
N ASN A 147 -15.41 -7.64 16.80
CA ASN A 147 -13.96 -7.52 16.55
C ASN A 147 -13.60 -7.35 15.06
N SER A 148 -14.43 -7.83 14.15
CA SER A 148 -14.31 -7.63 12.70
C SER A 148 -14.30 -6.15 12.29
N ALA A 149 -15.03 -5.29 13.00
CA ALA A 149 -15.06 -3.86 12.73
C ALA A 149 -13.75 -3.19 13.13
N VAL A 150 -13.17 -3.61 14.26
CA VAL A 150 -11.85 -3.14 14.71
C VAL A 150 -10.77 -3.60 13.73
N GLN A 151 -10.85 -4.83 13.24
CA GLN A 151 -9.94 -5.35 12.22
C GLN A 151 -10.06 -4.58 10.90
N GLY A 152 -11.28 -4.32 10.42
CA GLY A 152 -11.51 -3.51 9.23
C GLY A 152 -10.96 -2.10 9.38
N LEU A 153 -11.18 -1.46 10.53
CA LEU A 153 -10.62 -0.15 10.85
C LEU A 153 -9.08 -0.17 10.87
N ALA A 154 -8.46 -1.21 11.43
CA ALA A 154 -7.02 -1.39 11.41
C ALA A 154 -6.47 -1.52 9.97
N ILE A 155 -7.12 -2.28 9.11
CA ILE A 155 -6.75 -2.42 7.69
C ILE A 155 -6.86 -1.07 6.97
N PHE A 156 -7.95 -0.31 7.19
CA PHE A 156 -8.09 1.03 6.62
C PHE A 156 -7.03 2.00 7.11
N MET A 157 -6.69 1.98 8.41
CA MET A 157 -5.61 2.82 8.95
C MET A 157 -4.26 2.47 8.32
N ALA A 158 -3.95 1.18 8.17
CA ALA A 158 -2.72 0.72 7.51
C ALA A 158 -2.67 1.13 6.03
N ALA A 159 -3.80 1.03 5.31
CA ALA A 159 -3.89 1.40 3.90
C ALA A 159 -3.63 2.89 3.63
N TYR A 160 -3.92 3.75 4.61
CA TYR A 160 -3.67 5.20 4.53
C TYR A 160 -2.40 5.66 5.27
N LEU A 161 -1.55 4.72 5.69
CA LEU A 161 -0.31 5.02 6.39
C LEU A 161 0.81 5.35 5.41
N SER A 162 0.85 6.60 4.94
CA SER A 162 1.84 7.08 3.98
C SER A 162 2.72 8.20 4.52
N GLN A 163 2.44 8.68 5.74
CA GLN A 163 3.13 9.83 6.33
C GLN A 163 4.55 9.51 6.79
N LEU A 164 4.89 8.24 7.03
CA LEU A 164 6.23 7.84 7.48
C LEU A 164 7.30 8.23 6.46
N ASN A 165 6.95 8.13 5.17
CA ASN A 165 7.84 8.45 4.05
C ASN A 165 7.78 9.93 3.65
N CYS A 166 7.08 10.79 4.40
CA CYS A 166 6.82 12.17 3.98
C CYS A 166 8.11 13.00 3.85
N TYR A 167 9.11 12.76 4.69
CA TYR A 167 10.35 13.53 4.69
C TYR A 167 11.27 13.13 3.54
N GLU A 168 11.32 11.85 3.18
CA GLU A 168 12.03 11.36 1.99
C GLU A 168 11.45 11.98 0.71
N VAL A 169 10.12 11.96 0.59
CA VAL A 169 9.40 12.61 -0.53
C VAL A 169 9.62 14.13 -0.52
N TYR A 170 9.70 14.74 0.67
CA TYR A 170 9.93 16.17 0.80
C TYR A 170 11.34 16.58 0.33
N ASP A 171 12.35 15.77 0.59
CA ASP A 171 13.73 16.04 0.20
C ASP A 171 13.94 15.94 -1.32
N GLU A 172 13.18 15.10 -2.01
CA GLU A 172 13.19 15.01 -3.47
C GLU A 172 12.32 16.06 -4.17
N LEU A 173 11.47 16.78 -3.43
CA LEU A 173 10.49 17.68 -4.03
C LEU A 173 11.16 18.92 -4.65
N TYR A 174 10.87 19.18 -5.93
CA TYR A 174 11.35 20.39 -6.60
C TYR A 174 10.79 21.66 -5.92
N LYS A 175 11.70 22.43 -5.29
CA LYS A 175 11.42 23.60 -4.43
C LYS A 175 10.54 23.21 -3.22
N PRO A 176 11.12 22.58 -2.20
CA PRO A 176 10.39 21.98 -1.09
C PRO A 176 9.70 23.05 -0.24
N THR A 177 8.38 23.01 -0.16
CA THR A 177 7.56 23.94 0.65
C THR A 177 6.40 23.19 1.29
N VAL A 178 5.99 23.64 2.49
CA VAL A 178 4.91 23.03 3.30
C VAL A 178 3.61 22.91 2.49
N ARG A 179 3.27 23.97 1.74
CA ARG A 179 2.06 23.99 0.89
C ARG A 179 2.13 22.94 -0.22
N ARG A 180 3.28 22.77 -0.87
CA ARG A 180 3.43 21.77 -1.95
C ARG A 180 3.38 20.35 -1.41
N LEU A 181 4.05 20.06 -0.29
CA LEU A 181 4.00 18.73 0.33
C LEU A 181 2.56 18.36 0.71
N THR A 182 1.84 19.30 1.34
CA THR A 182 0.44 19.11 1.72
C THR A 182 -0.46 18.89 0.50
N MET A 183 -0.28 19.69 -0.56
CA MET A 183 -1.09 19.58 -1.78
C MET A 183 -0.83 18.24 -2.49
N THR A 184 0.44 17.84 -2.64
CA THR A 184 0.80 16.54 -3.23
C THR A 184 0.24 15.40 -2.40
N GLY A 185 0.43 15.41 -1.07
CA GLY A 185 -0.15 14.40 -0.18
C GLY A 185 -1.68 14.36 -0.24
N GLY A 186 -2.34 15.52 -0.34
CA GLY A 186 -3.78 15.63 -0.50
C GLY A 186 -4.29 15.02 -1.82
N ILE A 187 -3.60 15.29 -2.93
CA ILE A 187 -3.91 14.70 -4.23
C ILE A 187 -3.73 13.18 -4.19
N SER A 188 -2.61 12.69 -3.64
CA SER A 188 -2.35 11.25 -3.50
C SER A 188 -3.42 10.55 -2.66
N VAL A 189 -3.78 11.10 -1.50
CA VAL A 189 -4.82 10.52 -0.63
C VAL A 189 -6.18 10.50 -1.32
N THR A 190 -6.51 11.56 -2.07
CA THR A 190 -7.78 11.63 -2.83
C THR A 190 -7.81 10.58 -3.94
N LEU A 191 -6.70 10.41 -4.67
CA LEU A 191 -6.59 9.36 -5.68
C LEU A 191 -6.74 7.96 -5.07
N CYS A 192 -6.04 7.65 -3.98
CA CYS A 192 -6.16 6.37 -3.27
C CYS A 192 -7.59 6.14 -2.78
N PHE A 193 -8.26 7.17 -2.24
CA PHE A 193 -9.66 7.08 -1.82
C PHE A 193 -10.61 6.71 -2.96
N SER A 194 -10.46 7.34 -4.12
CA SER A 194 -11.24 6.99 -5.31
C SER A 194 -10.99 5.55 -5.73
N LEU A 195 -9.73 5.11 -5.79
CA LEU A 195 -9.38 3.75 -6.20
C LEU A 195 -9.87 2.69 -5.22
N TYR A 196 -9.74 2.90 -3.90
CA TYR A 196 -10.21 1.97 -2.89
C TYR A 196 -11.74 1.89 -2.84
N SER A 197 -12.43 3.02 -3.02
CA SER A 197 -13.90 3.04 -3.08
C SER A 197 -14.42 2.26 -4.30
N LEU A 198 -13.78 2.42 -5.46
CA LEU A 198 -14.10 1.66 -6.67
C LEU A 198 -13.78 0.17 -6.50
N ALA A 199 -12.59 -0.18 -6.00
CA ALA A 199 -12.23 -1.57 -5.78
C ALA A 199 -13.19 -2.27 -4.79
N GLY A 200 -13.55 -1.58 -3.70
CA GLY A 200 -14.49 -2.08 -2.71
C GLY A 200 -15.88 -2.34 -3.27
N SER A 201 -16.44 -1.40 -4.05
CA SER A 201 -17.77 -1.59 -4.65
C SER A 201 -17.78 -2.74 -5.67
N LEU A 202 -16.77 -2.82 -6.54
CA LEU A 202 -16.65 -3.89 -7.53
C LEU A 202 -16.46 -5.27 -6.89
N ALA A 203 -15.70 -5.34 -5.79
CA ALA A 203 -15.54 -6.57 -5.02
C ALA A 203 -16.88 -7.06 -4.47
N THR A 204 -17.75 -6.16 -3.98
CA THR A 204 -19.09 -6.56 -3.50
C THR A 204 -20.03 -7.01 -4.63
N SER A 205 -19.89 -6.47 -5.84
CA SER A 205 -20.73 -6.85 -6.99
C SER A 205 -20.31 -8.16 -7.66
N THR A 206 -19.02 -8.53 -7.59
CA THR A 206 -18.48 -9.75 -8.24
C THR A 206 -18.48 -10.99 -7.35
N SER A 207 -18.60 -10.80 -6.03
CA SER A 207 -18.64 -11.89 -5.02
C SER A 207 -20.06 -12.32 -4.62
N ALA A 208 -21.09 -11.87 -5.35
CA ALA A 208 -22.44 -12.40 -5.20
C ALA A 208 -22.40 -13.93 -5.44
N PRO A 209 -22.95 -14.75 -4.52
CA PRO A 209 -22.84 -16.20 -4.62
C PRO A 209 -23.45 -16.71 -5.93
N ARG A 210 -22.76 -17.67 -6.55
CA ARG A 210 -23.27 -18.50 -7.63
C ARG A 210 -24.31 -19.49 -7.10
#